data_AF-A0A4V6DXC7-F1
#
_entry.id   AF-A0A4V6DXC7-F1
#
_cell.length_a   1.000
_cell.length_b   1.000
_cell.length_c   1.000
_cell.angle_alpha   90.00
_cell.angle_beta   90.00
_cell.angle_gamma   90.00
#
_symmetry.space_group_name_H-M   'P 1'
#
loop_
_entity.id
_entity.type
_entity.pdbx_description
1 polymer ?
#
loop_
_entity_poly.entity_id
_entity_poly.type
_entity_poly.pdbx_seq_one_letter_code
_entity_poly.pdbx_strand_id
1 'polypeptide(L)'
;MYSEILVPTDGSPASDAAIEHAIDLAEQYGARLHALYVVDGAAYSSLEAGAEIVVEALESEGKEATGRVAEAAADADVECVSTVVSGTAYRSIQAYVD
;
A
#
# COMPACT_ATOMS: atom_id res chain seq x y z
N MET A 1 7.39 -8.71 20.17
CA MET A 1 5.97 -8.46 19.89
C MET A 1 5.94 -7.37 18.84
N TYR A 2 5.09 -7.49 17.81
CA TYR A 2 5.01 -6.49 16.75
C TYR A 2 4.15 -5.32 17.22
N SER A 3 4.57 -4.09 16.92
CA SER A 3 3.82 -2.86 17.20
C SER A 3 3.39 -2.13 15.93
N GLU A 4 4.11 -2.37 14.82
CA GLU A 4 3.82 -1.84 13.48
C GLU A 4 3.95 -2.98 12.48
N ILE A 5 3.02 -3.07 11.53
CA ILE A 5 3.03 -4.07 10.45
C ILE A 5 2.85 -3.35 9.12
N LEU A 6 3.85 -3.45 8.24
CA LEU A 6 3.76 -2.91 6.88
C LEU A 6 3.16 -3.95 5.92
N VAL A 7 2.18 -3.52 5.14
CA VAL A 7 1.55 -4.27 4.05
C VAL A 7 1.65 -3.47 2.76
N PRO A 8 2.62 -3.78 1.90
CA PRO A 8 2.63 -3.27 0.54
C PRO A 8 1.49 -3.91 -0.26
N THR A 9 0.70 -3.12 -0.97
CA THR A 9 -0.32 -3.60 -1.90
C THR A 9 -0.14 -2.95 -3.26
N ASP A 10 -0.28 -3.75 -4.31
CA ASP A 10 -0.38 -3.32 -5.70
C ASP A 10 -1.84 -3.34 -6.19
N GLY A 11 -2.80 -3.49 -5.26
CA GLY A 11 -4.22 -3.60 -5.56
C GLY A 11 -4.65 -4.93 -6.19
N SER A 12 -3.73 -5.87 -6.43
CA SER A 12 -4.04 -7.14 -7.06
C SER A 12 -4.78 -8.09 -6.09
N PRO A 13 -5.60 -9.03 -6.62
CA PRO A 13 -6.24 -10.06 -5.78
C PRO A 13 -5.24 -10.94 -5.02
N ALA A 14 -4.02 -11.07 -5.52
CA ALA A 14 -2.96 -11.79 -4.83
C ALA A 14 -2.50 -11.06 -3.55
N SER A 15 -2.56 -9.72 -3.55
CA SER A 15 -2.23 -8.91 -2.38
C SER A 15 -3.31 -8.96 -1.28
N ASP A 16 -4.58 -9.25 -1.64
CA ASP A 16 -5.70 -9.31 -0.69
C ASP A 16 -5.48 -10.37 0.41
N ALA A 17 -4.94 -11.55 0.06
CA ALA A 17 -4.63 -12.58 1.05
C ALA A 17 -3.54 -12.14 2.06
N ALA A 18 -2.59 -11.30 1.61
CA ALA A 18 -1.56 -10.76 2.51
C ALA A 18 -2.15 -9.70 3.46
N ILE A 19 -3.15 -8.94 2.99
CA ILE A 19 -3.88 -7.95 3.80
C ILE A 19 -4.65 -8.64 4.94
N GLU A 20 -5.41 -9.69 4.63
CA GLU A 20 -6.15 -10.48 5.64
C GLU A 20 -5.22 -10.99 6.74
N HIS A 21 -4.10 -11.63 6.36
CA HIS A 21 -3.12 -12.14 7.32
C HIS A 21 -2.47 -11.04 8.17
N ALA A 22 -2.24 -9.87 7.60
CA ALA A 22 -1.64 -8.78 8.34
C ALA A 22 -2.61 -8.16 9.36
N ILE A 23 -3.91 -8.11 9.03
CA ILE A 23 -4.97 -7.69 9.96
C ILE A 23 -5.07 -8.67 11.12
N ASP A 24 -5.09 -9.98 10.86
CA ASP A 24 -5.12 -11.01 11.92
C ASP A 24 -3.96 -10.84 12.92
N LEU A 25 -2.75 -10.59 12.39
CA LEU A 25 -1.56 -10.34 13.22
C LEU A 25 -1.68 -9.02 13.99
N ALA A 26 -2.19 -7.97 13.36
CA ALA A 26 -2.36 -6.67 13.98
C ALA A 26 -3.37 -6.73 15.14
N GLU A 27 -4.51 -7.39 14.94
CA GLU A 27 -5.53 -7.62 15.98
C GLU A 27 -4.94 -8.45 17.13
N GLN A 28 -4.23 -9.53 16.83
CA GLN A 28 -3.64 -10.41 17.85
C GLN A 28 -2.63 -9.69 18.76
N TYR A 29 -1.85 -8.76 18.20
CA TYR A 29 -0.75 -8.10 18.91
C TYR A 29 -1.03 -6.65 19.30
N GLY A 30 -2.18 -6.09 18.92
CA GLY A 30 -2.49 -4.66 19.09
C GLY A 30 -1.52 -3.78 18.30
N ALA A 31 -1.11 -4.23 17.11
CA ALA A 31 -0.19 -3.50 16.25
C ALA A 31 -0.97 -2.57 15.30
N ARG A 32 -0.32 -1.48 14.88
CA ARG A 32 -0.83 -0.62 13.81
C ARG A 32 -0.40 -1.15 12.45
N LEU A 33 -1.32 -1.08 11.48
CA LEU A 33 -1.08 -1.46 10.10
C LEU A 33 -0.64 -0.25 9.28
N HIS A 34 0.30 -0.45 8.37
CA HIS A 34 0.71 0.52 7.37
C HIS A 34 0.40 -0.05 5.98
N ALA A 35 -0.56 0.55 5.28
CA ALA A 35 -0.89 0.20 3.90
C ALA A 35 -0.06 1.06 2.95
N LEU A 36 0.79 0.44 2.12
CA LEU A 36 1.69 1.16 1.22
C LEU A 36 1.43 0.77 -0.23
N TYR A 37 1.19 1.77 -1.09
CA TYR A 37 1.20 1.60 -2.55
C TYR A 37 2.37 2.39 -3.14
N VAL A 38 3.06 1.78 -4.11
CA VAL A 38 4.19 2.42 -4.80
C VAL A 38 3.85 2.62 -6.28
N VAL A 39 3.76 3.89 -6.69
CA VAL A 39 3.60 4.28 -8.09
C VAL A 39 4.96 4.19 -8.79
N ASP A 40 5.15 3.15 -9.60
CA ASP A 40 6.34 2.99 -10.44
C ASP A 40 6.17 3.73 -11.78
N GLY A 41 6.37 5.04 -11.74
CA GLY A 41 6.32 5.90 -12.94
C GLY A 41 7.48 5.68 -13.92
N ALA A 42 8.57 5.01 -13.51
CA ALA A 42 9.73 4.82 -14.36
C ALA A 42 9.45 3.85 -15.53
N ALA A 43 8.51 2.91 -15.35
CA ALA A 43 8.04 2.05 -16.42
C ALA A 43 7.33 2.82 -17.55
N TYR A 44 6.83 4.02 -17.26
CA TYR A 44 6.01 4.83 -18.17
C TYR A 44 6.70 6.11 -18.64
N SER A 45 7.96 6.34 -18.22
CA SER A 45 8.71 7.55 -18.55
C SER A 45 9.01 7.70 -20.04
N SER A 46 8.89 6.64 -20.84
CA SER A 46 9.03 6.69 -22.30
C SER A 46 7.81 7.23 -23.04
N LEU A 47 6.69 7.45 -22.35
CA LEU A 47 5.49 8.06 -22.92
C LEU A 47 5.62 9.59 -22.85
N GLU A 48 6.29 10.21 -23.83
CA GLU A 48 6.54 11.66 -23.86
C GLU A 48 5.27 12.51 -23.70
N ALA A 49 4.14 12.06 -24.27
CA ALA A 49 2.82 12.63 -24.04
C ALA A 49 1.95 11.60 -23.31
N GLY A 50 1.47 11.94 -22.11
CA GLY A 50 0.54 11.10 -21.32
C GLY A 50 1.13 10.43 -20.09
N ALA A 51 2.45 10.52 -19.85
CA ALA A 51 3.04 10.01 -18.61
C ALA A 51 2.40 10.61 -17.35
N GLU A 52 2.09 11.91 -17.35
CA GLU A 52 1.41 12.59 -16.23
C GLU A 52 0.00 12.01 -15.97
N ILE A 53 -0.78 11.78 -17.02
CA ILE A 53 -2.12 11.17 -16.92
C ILE A 53 -2.02 9.74 -16.36
N VAL A 54 -1.01 8.98 -16.78
CA VAL A 54 -0.77 7.62 -16.26
C VAL A 54 -0.39 7.67 -14.79
N VAL A 55 0.49 8.58 -14.38
CA VAL A 55 0.88 8.75 -12.97
C VAL A 55 -0.33 9.14 -12.13
N GLU A 56 -1.16 10.10 -12.57
CA GLU A 56 -2.38 10.47 -11.86
C GLU A 56 -3.36 9.29 -11.72
N ALA A 57 -3.51 8.48 -12.76
CA ALA A 57 -4.35 7.28 -12.70
C ALA A 57 -3.81 6.25 -11.70
N LEU A 58 -2.50 6.01 -11.69
CA LEU A 58 -1.85 5.10 -10.72
C LEU A 58 -1.90 5.64 -9.30
N GLU A 59 -1.79 6.94 -9.10
CA GLU A 59 -1.99 7.56 -7.77
C GLU A 59 -3.43 7.39 -7.28
N SER A 60 -4.42 7.50 -8.18
CA SER A 60 -5.82 7.24 -7.85
C SER A 60 -6.03 5.77 -7.49
N GLU A 61 -5.50 4.85 -8.30
CA GLU A 61 -5.54 3.41 -8.03
C GLU A 61 -4.87 3.07 -6.68
N GLY A 62 -3.73 3.70 -6.39
CA GLY A 62 -3.04 3.50 -5.11
C GLY A 62 -3.85 3.98 -3.91
N LYS A 63 -4.60 5.08 -4.05
CA LYS A 63 -5.54 5.55 -3.01
C LYS A 63 -6.69 4.57 -2.80
N GLU A 64 -7.24 4.01 -3.88
CA GLU A 64 -8.29 3.00 -3.79
C GLU A 64 -7.77 1.70 -3.16
N ALA A 65 -6.60 1.23 -3.58
CA ALA A 65 -5.96 0.03 -3.04
C ALA A 65 -5.66 0.17 -1.54
N THR A 66 -5.00 1.25 -1.13
CA THR A 66 -4.72 1.50 0.31
C THR A 66 -5.98 1.85 1.11
N GLY A 67 -7.02 2.39 0.45
CA GLY A 67 -8.34 2.61 1.04
C GLY A 67 -9.04 1.30 1.40
N ARG A 68 -9.03 0.31 0.50
CA ARG A 68 -9.58 -1.04 0.80
C ARG A 68 -8.91 -1.69 2.01
N VAL A 69 -7.60 -1.52 2.17
CA VAL A 69 -6.87 -2.01 3.34
C VAL A 69 -7.31 -1.29 4.61
N ALA A 70 -7.48 0.03 4.55
CA ALA A 70 -7.93 0.81 5.69
C ALA A 70 -9.38 0.47 6.10
N GLU A 71 -10.26 0.24 5.14
CA GLU A 71 -11.64 -0.22 5.39
C GLU A 71 -11.65 -1.59 6.08
N ALA A 72 -10.90 -2.56 5.54
CA ALA A 72 -10.80 -3.89 6.13
C ALA A 72 -10.19 -3.87 7.55
N ALA A 73 -9.19 -3.01 7.78
CA ALA A 73 -8.59 -2.84 9.11
C ALA A 73 -9.58 -2.18 10.08
N ALA A 74 -10.36 -1.18 9.64
CA ALA A 74 -11.36 -0.53 10.46
C ALA A 74 -12.50 -1.48 10.87
N ASP A 75 -12.93 -2.37 9.97
CA ASP A 75 -13.91 -3.42 10.27
C ASP A 75 -13.44 -4.40 11.35
N ALA A 76 -12.12 -4.54 11.53
CA ALA A 76 -11.46 -5.35 12.56
C ALA A 76 -10.99 -4.55 13.79
N ASP A 77 -11.36 -3.27 13.91
CA ASP A 77 -10.91 -2.36 15.00
C ASP A 77 -9.37 -2.19 15.07
N VAL A 78 -8.68 -2.30 13.93
CA VAL A 78 -7.22 -2.14 13.79
C VAL A 78 -6.87 -0.74 13.25
N GLU A 79 -5.94 -0.04 13.90
CA GLU A 79 -5.44 1.25 13.42
C GLU A 79 -4.66 1.05 12.11
N CYS A 80 -4.96 1.85 11.08
CA CYS A 80 -4.30 1.77 9.77
C CYS A 80 -3.87 3.14 9.25
N VAL A 81 -2.66 3.21 8.70
CA VAL A 81 -2.13 4.37 7.98
C VAL A 81 -1.98 4.02 6.51
N SER A 82 -2.69 4.73 5.64
CA SER A 82 -2.58 4.60 4.18
C SER A 82 -1.53 5.57 3.62
N THR A 83 -0.60 5.06 2.81
CA THR A 83 0.45 5.86 2.18
C THR A 83 0.60 5.47 0.71
N VAL A 84 0.64 6.48 -0.16
CA VAL A 84 0.99 6.33 -1.58
C VAL A 84 2.28 7.10 -1.84
N VAL A 85 3.28 6.45 -2.43
CA VAL A 85 4.57 7.06 -2.78
C VAL A 85 4.93 6.74 -4.21
N SER A 86 5.78 7.57 -4.82
CA SER A 86 6.31 7.32 -6.16
C SER A 86 7.74 6.80 -6.07
N GLY A 87 8.10 5.78 -6.86
CA GLY A 87 9.45 5.23 -6.90
C GLY A 87 9.50 3.77 -7.34
N THR A 88 10.68 3.15 -7.21
CA THR A 88 10.84 1.72 -7.46
C THR A 88 10.32 0.92 -6.26
N ALA A 89 9.35 0.03 -6.49
CA ALA A 89 8.63 -0.71 -5.45
C ALA A 89 9.51 -1.20 -4.28
N TYR A 90 10.50 -2.06 -4.55
CA TYR A 90 11.31 -2.63 -3.46
C TYR A 90 12.15 -1.58 -2.70
N ARG A 91 12.60 -0.51 -3.36
CA ARG A 91 13.38 0.56 -2.72
C ARG A 91 12.52 1.43 -1.84
N SER A 92 11.32 1.78 -2.33
CA SER A 92 10.36 2.57 -1.56
C SER A 92 9.85 1.79 -0.34
N ILE A 93 9.63 0.48 -0.48
CA ILE A 93 9.26 -0.40 0.63
C ILE A 93 10.38 -0.45 1.68
N GLN A 94 11.64 -0.61 1.26
CA GLN A 94 12.78 -0.59 2.19
C GLN A 94 12.92 0.78 2.88
N ALA A 95 12.86 1.87 2.13
CA ALA A 95 12.97 3.22 2.66
C ALA A 95 11.83 3.60 3.63
N TYR A 96 10.67 2.96 3.52
CA TYR A 96 9.55 3.19 4.44
C TYR A 96 9.79 2.60 5.84
N VAL A 97 10.59 1.53 5.92
CA VAL A 97 10.83 0.78 7.17
C VAL A 97 12.21 1.04 7.79
N ASP A 98 13.05 1.83 7.14
CA ASP A 98 14.34 2.32 7.66
C ASP A 98 14.16 3.46 8.67
#